data_AF-A0AAU5WJJ9-F1
#
_entry.id   AF-A0AAU5WJJ9-F1
#
_cell.length_a   1.000
_cell.length_b   1.000
_cell.length_c   1.000
_cell.angle_alpha   90.00
_cell.angle_beta   90.00
_cell.angle_gamma   90.00
#
_symmetry.space_group_name_H-M   'P 1'
#
loop_
_entity.id
_entity.type
_entity.pdbx_description
1 polymer ?
#
loop_
_entity_poly.entity_id
_entity_poly.type
_entity_poly.pdbx_seq_one_letter_code
_entity_poly.pdbx_strand_id
1 'polypeptide(L)'
;MAHQPHTARENTTTDDGMHDCARGDHCAARKTVVAGGERIIIPAQTYRTHCETCQDRIHDVLEDLPARYRDLNAALGHKARTDAVRVSGGGSTRPVPINLGVEALLRQADEVLLSWHERVADRAGLTPITARYGTPAVTARACTTLAGHVTALLALDAADMARSMDLARAEYLPADAYGWVHPAGEWIHYNTALGGEHAGVEILNLHHRTLKLLGHAPQHHDLITACWECGERKLRRHDGSAGLADHVECLRCREQYLAGRLRSLMVEEDQAQQRRVERERRRSDPSRVILAGTREGTGGRS
;
A
#
# COMPACT_ATOMS: atom_id res chain seq x y z
N MET A 1 12.74 -0.71 23.34
CA MET A 1 11.41 -0.07 23.22
C MET A 1 10.45 -1.16 22.79
N ALA A 2 9.57 -1.58 23.70
CA ALA A 2 8.75 -2.77 23.54
C ALA A 2 7.63 -2.52 22.53
N HIS A 3 7.59 -3.33 21.48
CA HIS A 3 6.44 -3.42 20.59
C HIS A 3 5.29 -4.07 21.38
N GLN A 4 4.18 -3.35 21.53
CA GLN A 4 2.94 -3.94 22.00
C GLN A 4 2.47 -4.97 20.95
N PRO A 5 2.09 -6.18 21.37
CA PRO A 5 1.55 -7.17 20.46
C PRO A 5 0.23 -6.66 19.90
N HIS A 6 0.03 -6.83 18.59
CA HIS A 6 -1.29 -6.73 17.96
C HIS A 6 -2.24 -7.66 18.75
N THR A 7 -3.13 -7.06 19.53
CA THR A 7 -4.18 -7.80 20.21
C THR A 7 -5.05 -8.44 19.14
N ALA A 8 -5.11 -9.77 19.15
CA ALA A 8 -6.13 -10.52 18.45
C ALA A 8 -7.48 -9.92 18.87
N ARG A 9 -8.15 -9.22 17.95
CA ARG A 9 -9.53 -8.80 18.16
C ARG A 9 -10.33 -10.08 18.32
N GLU A 10 -10.90 -10.30 19.50
CA GLU A 10 -11.93 -11.30 19.72
C GLU A 10 -13.01 -11.06 18.67
N ASN A 11 -13.14 -12.02 17.75
CA ASN A 11 -14.27 -12.10 16.83
C ASN A 11 -15.52 -12.05 17.70
N THR A 12 -16.21 -10.91 17.69
CA THR A 12 -17.52 -10.77 18.31
C THR A 12 -18.51 -11.48 17.39
N THR A 13 -18.53 -12.81 17.47
CA THR A 13 -19.59 -13.64 16.90
C THR A 13 -20.89 -13.20 17.55
N THR A 14 -21.64 -12.40 16.81
CA THR A 14 -23.06 -12.21 17.08
C THR A 14 -23.76 -13.54 16.76
N ASP A 15 -24.70 -13.92 17.62
CA ASP A 15 -25.41 -15.21 17.71
C ASP A 15 -26.03 -15.73 16.39
N ASP A 16 -26.09 -14.89 15.36
CA ASP A 16 -26.71 -15.16 14.07
C ASP A 16 -25.79 -15.87 13.05
N GLY A 17 -24.57 -16.25 13.41
CA GLY A 17 -23.62 -16.94 12.52
C GLY A 17 -22.95 -16.04 11.47
N MET A 18 -23.11 -14.72 11.61
CA MET A 18 -22.35 -13.73 10.83
C MET A 18 -20.95 -13.56 11.41
N HIS A 19 -20.00 -13.21 10.55
CA HIS A 19 -18.65 -12.86 10.94
C HIS A 19 -18.18 -11.60 10.22
N ASP A 20 -17.09 -11.01 10.69
CA ASP A 20 -16.47 -9.87 10.03
C ASP A 20 -15.98 -10.25 8.62
N CYS A 21 -16.15 -9.32 7.68
CA CYS A 21 -15.53 -9.42 6.36
C CYS A 21 -14.01 -9.56 6.49
N ALA A 22 -13.42 -10.54 5.81
CA ALA A 22 -11.99 -10.87 5.86
C ALA A 22 -11.06 -9.70 5.50
N ARG A 23 -11.57 -8.69 4.79
CA ARG A 23 -10.83 -7.46 4.49
C ARG A 23 -10.60 -6.57 5.73
N GLY A 24 -11.24 -6.89 6.87
CA GLY A 24 -11.05 -6.23 8.15
C GLY A 24 -11.26 -4.72 8.08
N ASP A 25 -10.30 -3.96 8.62
CA ASP A 25 -10.32 -2.48 8.64
C ASP A 25 -10.34 -1.85 7.24
N HIS A 26 -9.97 -2.60 6.20
CA HIS A 26 -10.00 -2.16 4.81
C HIS A 26 -11.30 -2.51 4.08
N CYS A 27 -12.28 -3.15 4.74
CA CYS A 27 -13.58 -3.48 4.17
C CYS A 27 -14.22 -2.25 3.49
N ALA A 28 -14.76 -2.45 2.28
CA ALA A 28 -15.38 -1.37 1.49
C ALA A 28 -16.70 -0.90 2.10
N ALA A 29 -17.44 -1.80 2.74
CA ALA A 29 -18.69 -1.52 3.45
C ALA A 29 -18.50 -1.29 4.96
N ARG A 30 -17.27 -0.99 5.40
CA ARG A 30 -16.96 -0.74 6.82
C ARG A 30 -17.73 0.46 7.37
N LYS A 31 -18.11 0.37 8.63
CA LYS A 31 -18.65 1.50 9.40
C LYS A 31 -17.56 2.06 10.30
N THR A 32 -17.61 3.38 10.50
CA THR A 32 -16.79 4.05 11.52
C THR A 32 -17.71 4.49 12.63
N VAL A 33 -17.44 4.07 13.85
CA VAL A 33 -18.18 4.48 15.04
C VAL A 33 -17.21 5.19 15.99
N VAL A 34 -17.69 6.23 16.68
CA VAL A 34 -16.97 6.89 17.76
C VAL A 34 -17.54 6.40 19.08
N ALA A 35 -16.74 5.71 19.87
CA ALA A 35 -17.12 5.18 21.19
C ALA A 35 -16.06 5.60 22.21
N GLY A 36 -16.48 6.24 23.30
CA GLY A 36 -15.54 6.71 24.33
C GLY A 36 -14.52 7.77 23.84
N GLY A 37 -14.81 8.48 22.74
CA GLY A 37 -13.89 9.43 22.11
C GLY A 37 -12.83 8.78 21.22
N GLU A 38 -12.81 7.45 21.13
CA GLU A 38 -11.95 6.70 20.22
C GLU A 38 -12.72 6.27 18.97
N ARG A 39 -12.02 6.27 17.83
CA ARG A 39 -12.58 5.85 16.56
C ARG A 39 -12.38 4.35 16.38
N ILE A 40 -13.47 3.62 16.26
CA ILE A 40 -13.48 2.19 16.00
C ILE A 40 -13.96 1.95 14.57
N ILE A 41 -13.16 1.21 13.80
CA ILE A 41 -13.55 0.71 12.48
C ILE A 41 -14.19 -0.65 12.68
N ILE A 42 -15.42 -0.79 12.19
CA ILE A 42 -16.20 -2.03 12.28
C ILE A 42 -16.39 -2.53 10.84
N PRO A 43 -15.82 -3.70 10.48
CA PRO A 43 -16.06 -4.32 9.18
C PRO A 43 -17.55 -4.62 8.96
N ALA A 44 -17.94 -4.85 7.70
CA ALA A 44 -19.28 -5.36 7.43
C ALA A 44 -19.41 -6.80 7.95
N GLN A 45 -20.51 -7.09 8.63
CA GLN A 45 -20.90 -8.43 9.05
C GLN A 45 -21.51 -9.19 7.86
N THR A 46 -21.12 -10.45 7.68
CA THR A 46 -21.44 -11.25 6.48
C THR A 46 -21.44 -12.75 6.81
N TYR A 47 -22.18 -13.54 6.04
CA TYR A 47 -22.17 -15.02 6.06
C TYR A 47 -21.10 -15.64 5.16
N ARG A 48 -20.43 -14.79 4.37
CA ARG A 48 -19.38 -15.17 3.42
C ARG A 48 -18.07 -14.56 3.85
N THR A 49 -16.97 -15.17 3.43
CA THR A 49 -15.59 -14.69 3.64
C THR A 49 -15.42 -13.19 3.40
N HIS A 50 -15.99 -12.67 2.31
CA HIS A 50 -16.03 -11.24 2.00
C HIS A 50 -17.48 -10.78 1.87
N CYS A 51 -17.76 -9.54 2.29
CA CYS A 51 -19.07 -8.93 2.02
C CYS A 51 -19.24 -8.66 0.52
N GLU A 52 -20.49 -8.54 0.07
CA GLU A 52 -20.86 -8.32 -1.35
C GLU A 52 -20.09 -7.16 -1.99
N THR A 53 -20.04 -6.00 -1.32
CA THR A 53 -19.27 -4.82 -1.82
C THR A 53 -17.77 -5.09 -2.00
N CYS A 54 -17.18 -5.97 -1.17
CA CYS A 54 -15.77 -6.34 -1.36
C CYS A 54 -15.62 -7.38 -2.47
N GLN A 55 -16.58 -8.29 -2.62
CA GLN A 55 -16.61 -9.26 -3.72
C GLN A 55 -16.73 -8.55 -5.08
N ASP A 56 -17.65 -7.60 -5.22
CA ASP A 56 -17.80 -6.78 -6.44
C ASP A 56 -16.50 -6.05 -6.77
N ARG A 57 -15.87 -5.46 -5.75
CA ARG A 57 -14.59 -4.77 -5.93
C ARG A 57 -13.46 -5.70 -6.35
N ILE A 58 -13.43 -6.94 -5.86
CA ILE A 58 -12.44 -7.94 -6.29
C ILE A 58 -12.68 -8.32 -7.75
N HIS A 59 -13.95 -8.47 -8.16
CA HIS A 59 -14.32 -8.70 -9.54
C HIS A 59 -13.84 -7.56 -10.46
N ASP A 60 -14.18 -6.31 -10.15
CA ASP A 60 -13.75 -5.13 -10.92
C ASP A 60 -12.23 -5.04 -11.05
N VAL A 61 -11.51 -5.36 -9.97
CA VAL A 61 -10.05 -5.38 -9.95
C VAL A 61 -9.49 -6.46 -10.86
N LEU A 62 -10.10 -7.65 -10.89
CA LEU A 62 -9.70 -8.73 -11.80
C LEU A 62 -9.94 -8.34 -13.26
N GLU A 63 -10.98 -7.58 -13.57
CA GLU A 63 -11.22 -7.05 -14.92
C GLU A 63 -10.20 -5.97 -15.34
N ASP A 64 -9.76 -5.12 -14.40
CA ASP A 64 -8.80 -4.03 -14.67
C ASP A 64 -7.33 -4.52 -14.73
N LEU A 65 -6.96 -5.51 -13.91
CA LEU A 65 -5.59 -6.02 -13.76
C LEU A 65 -4.88 -6.36 -15.09
N PRO A 66 -5.52 -7.02 -16.08
CA PRO A 66 -4.88 -7.32 -17.36
C PRO A 66 -4.39 -6.08 -18.11
N ALA A 67 -5.15 -4.97 -18.06
CA ALA A 67 -4.73 -3.72 -18.67
C ALA A 67 -3.51 -3.15 -17.93
N ARG A 68 -3.57 -3.11 -16.59
CA ARG A 68 -2.46 -2.60 -15.78
C ARG A 68 -1.20 -3.45 -15.86
N TYR A 69 -1.34 -4.76 -16.00
CA TYR A 69 -0.21 -5.65 -16.23
C TYR A 69 0.48 -5.33 -17.56
N ARG A 70 -0.28 -5.06 -18.63
CA ARG A 70 0.29 -4.61 -19.92
C ARG A 70 1.02 -3.28 -19.78
N ASP A 71 0.44 -2.32 -19.06
CA ASP A 71 1.06 -1.02 -18.80
C ASP A 71 2.39 -1.19 -18.04
N LEU A 72 2.43 -2.05 -17.02
CA LEU A 72 3.65 -2.41 -16.29
C LEU A 72 4.69 -3.09 -17.19
N ASN A 73 4.26 -4.04 -18.02
CA ASN A 73 5.14 -4.77 -18.93
C ASN A 73 5.76 -3.81 -19.97
N ALA A 74 4.99 -2.86 -20.49
CA ALA A 74 5.49 -1.80 -21.36
C ALA A 74 6.50 -0.88 -20.62
N ALA A 75 6.28 -0.61 -19.34
CA ALA A 75 7.18 0.19 -18.51
C ALA A 75 8.56 -0.44 -18.28
N LEU A 76 8.73 -1.78 -18.42
CA LEU A 76 10.04 -2.44 -18.34
C LEU A 76 11.04 -1.92 -19.38
N GLY A 77 10.56 -1.53 -20.57
CA GLY A 77 11.39 -0.99 -21.64
C GLY A 77 11.82 0.47 -21.46
N HIS A 78 11.21 1.17 -20.50
CA HIS A 78 11.50 2.57 -20.22
C HIS A 78 12.51 2.71 -19.08
N LYS A 79 13.66 3.36 -19.35
CA LYS A 79 14.60 3.75 -18.29
C LYS A 79 13.86 4.64 -17.29
N ALA A 80 13.96 4.33 -16.00
CA ALA A 80 13.41 5.19 -14.95
C ALA A 80 14.00 6.61 -15.11
N ARG A 81 13.18 7.56 -15.54
CA ARG A 81 13.52 8.99 -15.46
C ARG A 81 13.39 9.40 -14.00
N THR A 82 14.48 9.30 -13.25
CA THR A 82 14.59 9.96 -11.96
C THR A 82 14.77 11.46 -12.21
N ASP A 83 13.68 12.22 -12.16
CA ASP A 83 13.69 13.71 -12.11
C ASP A 83 14.07 14.22 -10.70
N ALA A 84 14.78 13.41 -9.90
CA ALA A 84 15.37 13.84 -8.65
C ALA A 84 16.70 14.56 -8.94
N VAL A 85 16.87 15.74 -8.35
CA VAL A 85 18.13 16.51 -8.37
C VAL A 85 19.30 15.58 -8.03
N ARG A 86 20.22 15.41 -8.98
CA ARG A 86 21.45 14.62 -8.83
C ARG A 86 22.28 15.20 -7.70
N VAL A 87 22.27 14.56 -6.53
CA VAL A 87 23.32 14.71 -5.52
C VAL A 87 24.42 13.72 -5.91
N SER A 88 25.47 14.21 -6.55
CA SER A 88 26.65 13.41 -6.88
C SER A 88 27.46 13.13 -5.60
N GLY A 89 27.17 12.01 -4.95
CA GLY A 89 27.96 11.39 -3.89
C GLY A 89 28.20 9.92 -4.26
N GLY A 90 29.46 9.47 -4.20
CA GLY A 90 29.94 8.27 -4.85
C GLY A 90 29.34 6.94 -4.39
N GLY A 91 29.22 6.02 -5.34
CA GLY A 91 28.89 4.61 -5.16
C GLY A 91 28.91 3.94 -6.51
N SER A 92 29.94 3.12 -6.76
CA SER A 92 30.14 2.35 -8.00
C SER A 92 29.11 1.22 -8.11
N THR A 93 27.84 1.56 -8.35
CA THR A 93 26.83 0.61 -8.82
C THR A 93 26.62 0.88 -10.30
N ARG A 94 26.97 -0.09 -11.15
CA ARG A 94 26.69 0.00 -12.60
C ARG A 94 25.20 0.33 -12.78
N PRO A 95 24.83 1.29 -13.65
CA PRO A 95 23.42 1.59 -13.88
C PRO A 95 22.71 0.31 -14.33
N VAL A 96 21.83 -0.23 -13.50
CA VAL A 96 21.02 -1.39 -13.86
C VAL A 96 20.06 -0.94 -14.96
N PRO A 97 20.09 -1.55 -16.16
CA PRO A 97 19.31 -1.07 -17.30
C PRO A 97 17.80 -1.37 -17.21
N ILE A 98 17.35 -2.01 -16.13
CA ILE A 98 15.99 -2.51 -15.93
C ILE A 98 15.43 -1.94 -14.62
N ASN A 99 14.14 -1.57 -14.64
CA ASN A 99 13.41 -1.22 -13.43
C ASN A 99 13.11 -2.50 -12.61
N LEU A 100 14.05 -2.87 -11.73
CA LEU A 100 13.97 -4.08 -10.89
C LEU A 100 12.67 -4.15 -10.07
N GLY A 101 12.10 -3.01 -9.69
CA GLY A 101 10.84 -2.95 -8.96
C GLY A 101 9.64 -3.38 -9.81
N VAL A 102 9.61 -3.00 -11.10
CA VAL A 102 8.58 -3.43 -12.05
C VAL A 102 8.70 -4.93 -12.34
N GLU A 103 9.91 -5.42 -12.57
CA GLU A 103 10.16 -6.84 -12.82
C GLU A 103 9.74 -7.72 -11.63
N ALA A 104 10.13 -7.32 -10.41
CA ALA A 104 9.73 -8.02 -9.19
C ALA A 104 8.21 -8.04 -9.01
N LEU A 105 7.52 -6.93 -9.30
CA LEU A 105 6.06 -6.86 -9.21
C LEU A 105 5.37 -7.74 -10.26
N LEU A 106 5.86 -7.77 -11.51
CA LEU A 106 5.31 -8.63 -12.56
C LEU A 106 5.47 -10.11 -12.22
N ARG A 107 6.64 -10.51 -11.72
CA ARG A 107 6.88 -11.89 -11.27
C ARG A 107 5.92 -12.28 -10.13
N GLN A 108 5.74 -11.40 -9.15
CA GLN A 108 4.80 -11.63 -8.07
C GLN A 108 3.34 -11.66 -8.55
N ALA A 109 2.99 -10.83 -9.53
CA ALA A 109 1.65 -10.84 -10.13
C ALA A 109 1.35 -12.20 -10.76
N ASP A 110 2.29 -12.75 -11.53
CA ASP A 110 2.13 -14.06 -12.15
C ASP A 110 2.01 -15.17 -11.10
N GLU A 111 2.89 -15.18 -10.09
CA GLU A 111 2.86 -16.15 -8.99
C GLU A 111 1.51 -16.17 -8.27
N VAL A 112 0.99 -15.00 -7.90
CA VAL A 112 -0.29 -14.87 -7.20
C VAL A 112 -1.46 -15.26 -8.12
N LEU A 113 -1.57 -14.66 -9.30
CA LEU A 113 -2.74 -14.86 -10.17
C LEU A 113 -2.82 -16.29 -10.71
N LEU A 114 -1.69 -16.90 -11.06
CA LEU A 114 -1.68 -18.24 -11.62
C LEU A 114 -1.91 -19.31 -10.55
N SER A 115 -1.35 -19.16 -9.35
CA SER A 115 -1.63 -20.11 -8.26
C SER A 115 -3.10 -20.09 -7.83
N TRP A 116 -3.75 -18.91 -7.80
CA TRP A 116 -5.19 -18.84 -7.58
C TRP A 116 -6.00 -19.41 -8.74
N HIS A 117 -5.58 -19.13 -9.98
CA HIS A 117 -6.22 -19.70 -11.17
C HIS A 117 -6.20 -21.23 -11.13
N GLU A 118 -5.07 -21.85 -10.81
CA GLU A 118 -4.95 -23.31 -10.73
C GLU A 118 -5.96 -23.92 -9.76
N ARG A 119 -6.12 -23.33 -8.56
CA ARG A 119 -7.09 -23.80 -7.57
C ARG A 119 -8.54 -23.61 -8.00
N VAL A 120 -8.85 -22.47 -8.62
CA VAL A 120 -10.20 -22.22 -9.15
C VAL A 120 -10.51 -23.14 -10.33
N ALA A 121 -9.54 -23.37 -11.21
CA ALA A 121 -9.68 -24.26 -12.34
C ALA A 121 -9.93 -25.71 -11.88
N ASP A 122 -9.16 -26.20 -10.91
CA ASP A 122 -9.37 -27.52 -10.30
C ASP A 122 -10.78 -27.65 -9.70
N ARG A 123 -11.18 -26.70 -8.85
CA ARG A 123 -12.52 -26.69 -8.23
C ARG A 123 -13.66 -26.59 -9.24
N ALA A 124 -13.47 -25.87 -10.33
CA ALA A 124 -14.48 -25.66 -11.37
C ALA A 124 -14.41 -26.71 -12.50
N GLY A 125 -13.48 -27.67 -12.45
CA GLY A 125 -13.30 -28.67 -13.51
C GLY A 125 -12.81 -28.10 -14.85
N LEU A 126 -12.03 -27.01 -14.82
CA LEU A 126 -11.47 -26.34 -16.00
C LEU A 126 -10.06 -26.83 -16.31
N THR A 127 -9.67 -26.75 -17.58
CA THR A 127 -8.28 -27.05 -17.98
C THR A 127 -7.31 -26.00 -17.45
N PRO A 128 -6.22 -26.39 -16.75
CA PRO A 128 -5.22 -25.46 -16.27
C PRO A 128 -4.48 -24.77 -17.43
N ILE A 129 -3.92 -23.58 -17.17
CA ILE A 129 -3.09 -22.88 -18.15
C ILE A 129 -1.71 -23.53 -18.17
N THR A 130 -1.30 -24.07 -19.31
CA THR A 130 0.00 -24.72 -19.50
C THR A 130 1.01 -23.87 -20.28
N ALA A 131 0.63 -22.65 -20.67
CA ALA A 131 1.48 -21.74 -21.42
C ALA A 131 2.60 -21.15 -20.54
N ARG A 132 3.69 -20.69 -21.18
CA ARG A 132 4.82 -20.08 -20.48
C ARG A 132 4.37 -18.83 -19.69
N TYR A 133 4.80 -18.76 -18.43
CA TYR A 133 4.64 -17.62 -17.54
C TYR A 133 5.29 -16.34 -18.10
N GLY A 134 4.87 -15.18 -17.60
CA GLY A 134 5.44 -13.88 -18.00
C GLY A 134 4.88 -13.27 -19.27
N THR A 135 3.80 -13.83 -19.85
CA THR A 135 3.14 -13.21 -21.02
C THR A 135 1.84 -12.52 -20.60
N PRO A 136 1.57 -11.29 -21.07
CA PRO A 136 0.33 -10.59 -20.74
C PRO A 136 -0.96 -11.36 -21.10
N ALA A 137 -0.90 -12.24 -22.12
CA ALA A 137 -2.02 -13.07 -22.52
C ALA A 137 -2.36 -14.16 -21.48
N VAL A 138 -1.34 -14.75 -20.84
CA VAL A 138 -1.51 -15.74 -19.77
C VAL A 138 -2.14 -15.10 -18.54
N THR A 139 -1.62 -13.95 -18.12
CA THR A 139 -2.18 -13.18 -17.00
C THR A 139 -3.61 -12.73 -17.29
N ALA A 140 -3.89 -12.26 -18.51
CA ALA A 140 -5.24 -11.88 -18.92
C ALA A 140 -6.24 -13.04 -18.82
N ARG A 141 -5.85 -14.23 -19.32
CA ARG A 141 -6.69 -15.43 -19.24
C ARG A 141 -6.93 -15.85 -17.78
N ALA A 142 -5.89 -15.81 -16.94
CA ALA A 142 -6.03 -16.11 -15.52
C ALA A 142 -7.03 -15.17 -14.84
N CYS A 143 -6.89 -13.85 -15.05
CA CYS A 143 -7.83 -12.87 -14.53
C CYS A 143 -9.26 -13.07 -15.02
N THR A 144 -9.47 -13.38 -16.31
CA THR A 144 -10.80 -13.65 -16.86
C THR A 144 -11.46 -14.85 -16.19
N THR A 145 -10.73 -15.96 -16.02
CA THR A 145 -11.24 -17.14 -15.30
C THR A 145 -11.57 -16.78 -13.85
N LEU A 146 -10.67 -16.08 -13.15
CA LEU A 146 -10.87 -15.69 -11.75
C LEU A 146 -12.08 -14.76 -11.58
N ALA A 147 -12.29 -13.80 -12.48
CA ALA A 147 -13.43 -12.89 -12.46
C ALA A 147 -14.75 -13.66 -12.66
N GLY A 148 -14.81 -14.53 -13.68
CA GLY A 148 -15.98 -15.36 -13.97
C GLY A 148 -16.33 -16.37 -12.86
N HIS A 149 -15.36 -16.68 -11.98
CA HIS A 149 -15.51 -17.62 -10.88
C HIS A 149 -15.20 -16.99 -9.51
N VAL A 150 -15.41 -15.67 -9.36
CA VAL A 150 -15.03 -14.94 -8.12
C VAL A 150 -15.70 -15.52 -6.87
N THR A 151 -16.95 -15.97 -6.95
CA THR A 151 -17.63 -16.62 -5.81
C THR A 151 -16.92 -17.93 -5.42
N ALA A 152 -16.45 -18.71 -6.39
CA ALA A 152 -15.73 -19.95 -6.12
C ALA A 152 -14.34 -19.67 -5.54
N LEU A 153 -13.63 -18.66 -6.06
CA LEU A 153 -12.34 -18.18 -5.55
C LEU A 153 -12.43 -17.82 -4.05
N LEU A 154 -13.44 -17.02 -3.67
CA LEU A 154 -13.60 -16.54 -2.29
C LEU A 154 -14.18 -17.60 -1.34
N ALA A 155 -14.67 -18.71 -1.89
CA ALA A 155 -15.16 -19.88 -1.15
C ALA A 155 -14.15 -21.04 -1.14
N LEU A 156 -12.90 -20.83 -1.56
CA LEU A 156 -11.84 -21.82 -1.45
C LEU A 156 -11.49 -22.07 0.02
N ASP A 157 -11.45 -23.33 0.40
CA ASP A 157 -10.90 -23.77 1.69
C ASP A 157 -9.41 -23.44 1.77
N ALA A 158 -8.87 -23.36 2.99
CA ALA A 158 -7.43 -23.21 3.16
C ALA A 158 -6.69 -24.44 2.60
N ALA A 159 -5.67 -24.19 1.78
CA ALA A 159 -4.76 -25.24 1.30
C ALA A 159 -3.34 -24.68 1.24
N ASP A 160 -2.37 -25.59 1.28
CA ASP A 160 -0.98 -25.23 1.26
C ASP A 160 -0.59 -24.60 -0.08
N MET A 161 -0.04 -23.39 -0.05
CA MET A 161 0.31 -22.60 -1.23
C MET A 161 1.69 -21.97 -1.08
N ALA A 162 2.49 -22.08 -2.15
CA ALA A 162 3.80 -21.47 -2.24
C ALA A 162 3.71 -19.95 -2.43
N ARG A 163 4.55 -19.22 -1.70
CA ARG A 163 4.74 -17.77 -1.79
C ARG A 163 6.21 -17.39 -1.70
N SER A 164 6.55 -16.25 -2.30
CA SER A 164 7.85 -15.63 -2.17
C SER A 164 7.81 -14.26 -1.47
N MET A 165 8.82 -13.96 -0.65
CA MET A 165 9.00 -12.64 -0.04
C MET A 165 10.47 -12.24 0.09
N ASP A 166 10.71 -10.95 0.25
CA ASP A 166 12.04 -10.39 0.52
C ASP A 166 12.55 -10.84 1.91
N LEU A 167 13.83 -11.18 2.02
CA LEU A 167 14.43 -11.61 3.28
C LEU A 167 14.38 -10.53 4.37
N ALA A 168 14.43 -9.24 4.00
CA ALA A 168 14.26 -8.13 4.93
C ALA A 168 12.86 -8.10 5.58
N ARG A 169 11.91 -8.88 5.04
CA ARG A 169 10.54 -9.00 5.55
C ARG A 169 10.28 -10.33 6.26
N ALA A 170 11.32 -11.07 6.64
CA ALA A 170 11.19 -12.34 7.35
C ALA A 170 10.32 -12.26 8.62
N GLU A 171 10.29 -11.10 9.29
CA GLU A 171 9.47 -10.85 10.47
C GLU A 171 7.95 -10.94 10.21
N TYR A 172 7.52 -10.88 8.95
CA TYR A 172 6.11 -11.00 8.53
C TYR A 172 5.76 -12.42 8.06
N LEU A 173 6.65 -13.40 8.22
CA LEU A 173 6.32 -14.79 7.90
C LEU A 173 5.15 -15.28 8.78
N PRO A 174 4.13 -15.92 8.17
CA PRO A 174 3.09 -16.61 8.93
C PRO A 174 3.68 -17.63 9.90
N ALA A 175 3.05 -17.82 11.06
CA ALA A 175 3.55 -18.74 12.08
C ALA A 175 3.52 -20.22 11.62
N ASP A 176 2.61 -20.54 10.70
CA ASP A 176 2.47 -21.85 10.04
C ASP A 176 3.37 -22.02 8.81
N ALA A 177 4.11 -20.97 8.41
CA ALA A 177 4.91 -21.00 7.20
C ALA A 177 6.12 -21.92 7.32
N TYR A 178 6.42 -22.66 6.25
CA TYR A 178 7.61 -23.51 6.15
C TYR A 178 8.23 -23.43 4.76
N GLY A 179 9.55 -23.54 4.65
CA GLY A 179 10.21 -23.46 3.34
C GLY A 179 11.71 -23.20 3.42
N TRP A 180 12.22 -22.48 2.43
CA TRP A 180 13.65 -22.25 2.23
C TRP A 180 13.99 -20.77 2.19
N VAL A 181 15.07 -20.41 2.88
CA VAL A 181 15.69 -19.09 2.77
C VAL A 181 16.77 -19.16 1.69
N HIS A 182 16.84 -18.13 0.85
CA HIS A 182 17.87 -17.97 -0.18
C HIS A 182 18.77 -16.77 0.15
N PRO A 183 19.81 -16.92 1.00
CA PRO A 183 20.60 -15.79 1.51
C PRO A 183 21.30 -15.00 0.39
N ALA A 184 21.83 -15.69 -0.62
CA ALA A 184 22.52 -15.04 -1.73
C ALA A 184 21.59 -14.22 -2.65
N GLY A 185 20.29 -14.54 -2.66
CA GLY A 185 19.29 -13.79 -3.42
C GLY A 185 18.51 -12.78 -2.58
N GLU A 186 18.69 -12.79 -1.25
CA GLU A 186 17.93 -11.97 -0.29
C GLU A 186 16.41 -12.18 -0.37
N TRP A 187 15.96 -13.43 -0.55
CA TRP A 187 14.53 -13.77 -0.57
C TRP A 187 14.23 -15.12 0.09
N ILE A 188 12.95 -15.35 0.37
CA ILE A 188 12.41 -16.54 1.05
C ILE A 188 11.35 -17.16 0.15
N HIS A 189 11.39 -18.48 0.00
CA HIS A 189 10.33 -19.30 -0.56
C HIS A 189 9.64 -20.03 0.59
N TYR A 190 8.33 -19.90 0.75
CA TYR A 190 7.60 -20.56 1.84
C TYR A 190 6.25 -21.06 1.36
N ASN A 191 5.76 -22.11 1.99
CA ASN A 191 4.39 -22.59 1.88
C ASN A 191 3.63 -22.19 3.15
N THR A 192 2.35 -21.88 3.00
CA THR A 192 1.43 -21.55 4.10
C THR A 192 0.00 -21.87 3.67
N ALA A 193 -0.89 -22.10 4.63
CA ALA A 193 -2.28 -22.40 4.35
C ALA A 193 -3.04 -21.14 3.93
N LEU A 194 -3.38 -21.02 2.64
CA LEU A 194 -4.14 -19.90 2.10
C LEU A 194 -5.51 -20.36 1.57
N GLY A 195 -6.53 -19.55 1.83
CA GLY A 195 -7.92 -19.79 1.39
C GLY A 195 -8.53 -18.57 0.71
N GLY A 196 -9.84 -18.60 0.48
CA GLY A 196 -10.56 -17.51 -0.18
C GLY A 196 -10.45 -16.15 0.53
N GLU A 197 -10.19 -16.14 1.83
CA GLU A 197 -9.93 -14.92 2.61
C GLU A 197 -8.65 -14.21 2.13
N HIS A 198 -7.60 -14.99 1.92
CA HIS A 198 -6.29 -14.53 1.50
C HIS A 198 -6.31 -14.13 0.03
N ALA A 199 -7.02 -14.88 -0.82
CA ALA A 199 -7.13 -14.62 -2.25
C ALA A 199 -7.61 -13.18 -2.56
N GLY A 200 -8.71 -12.76 -1.94
CA GLY A 200 -9.26 -11.42 -2.14
C GLY A 200 -8.29 -10.33 -1.71
N VAL A 201 -7.62 -10.51 -0.58
CA VAL A 201 -6.64 -9.55 -0.05
C VAL A 201 -5.40 -9.47 -0.94
N GLU A 202 -4.85 -10.59 -1.40
CA GLU A 202 -3.68 -10.63 -2.29
C GLU A 202 -3.96 -9.93 -3.63
N ILE A 203 -5.12 -10.19 -4.24
CA ILE A 203 -5.52 -9.57 -5.52
C ILE A 203 -5.67 -8.05 -5.37
N LEU A 204 -6.34 -7.60 -4.31
CA LEU A 204 -6.52 -6.17 -4.04
C LEU A 204 -5.18 -5.46 -3.75
N ASN A 205 -4.29 -6.12 -2.99
CA ASN A 205 -2.95 -5.59 -2.70
C ASN A 205 -2.08 -5.54 -3.95
N LEU A 206 -2.15 -6.56 -4.81
CA LEU A 206 -1.46 -6.59 -6.08
C LEU A 206 -1.89 -5.42 -6.96
N HIS A 207 -3.20 -5.24 -7.12
CA HIS A 207 -3.76 -4.13 -7.89
C HIS A 207 -3.36 -2.77 -7.34
N HIS A 208 -3.46 -2.56 -6.03
CA HIS A 208 -3.03 -1.30 -5.41
C HIS A 208 -1.56 -0.98 -5.67
N ARG A 209 -0.68 -1.98 -5.55
CA ARG A 209 0.76 -1.83 -5.83
C ARG A 209 1.04 -1.54 -7.29
N THR A 210 0.32 -2.19 -8.20
CA THR A 210 0.37 -1.93 -9.63
C THR A 210 -0.04 -0.50 -9.94
N LEU A 211 -1.17 -0.01 -9.43
CA LEU A 211 -1.59 1.38 -9.60
C LEU A 211 -0.57 2.36 -9.01
N LYS A 212 -0.01 2.06 -7.84
CA LYS A 212 1.01 2.89 -7.21
C LYS A 212 2.26 3.00 -8.07
N LEU A 213 2.74 1.89 -8.64
CA LEU A 213 3.94 1.87 -9.45
C LEU A 213 3.75 2.56 -10.82
N LEU A 214 2.54 2.47 -11.38
CA LEU A 214 2.15 3.20 -12.60
C LEU A 214 1.83 4.68 -12.35
N GLY A 215 1.83 5.15 -11.10
CA GLY A 215 1.45 6.52 -10.75
C GLY A 215 -0.05 6.81 -10.83
N HIS A 216 -0.89 5.77 -10.93
CA HIS A 216 -2.35 5.88 -10.90
C HIS A 216 -2.93 5.89 -9.48
N ALA A 217 -2.16 5.48 -8.47
CA ALA A 217 -2.59 5.66 -7.10
C ALA A 217 -2.69 7.17 -6.81
N PRO A 218 -3.79 7.65 -6.18
CA PRO A 218 -3.89 9.04 -5.76
C PRO A 218 -2.65 9.41 -4.97
N GLN A 219 -1.93 10.43 -5.42
CA GLN A 219 -0.84 10.96 -4.62
C GLN A 219 -1.49 11.67 -3.43
N HIS A 220 -1.07 11.23 -2.24
CA HIS A 220 -1.50 11.82 -1.00
C HIS A 220 -0.39 12.73 -0.52
N HIS A 221 -0.71 14.01 -0.41
CA HIS A 221 0.20 14.99 0.13
C HIS A 221 -0.26 15.32 1.55
N ASP A 222 0.54 14.94 2.55
CA ASP A 222 0.29 15.35 3.92
C ASP A 222 0.67 16.84 4.04
N LEU A 223 -0.28 17.65 4.53
CA LEU A 223 -0.13 19.08 4.72
C LEU A 223 0.53 19.35 6.08
N ILE A 224 1.40 20.36 6.13
CA ILE A 224 2.00 20.82 7.40
C ILE A 224 1.07 21.74 8.20
N THR A 225 0.06 22.29 7.52
CA THR A 225 -0.97 23.13 8.12
C THR A 225 -1.82 22.30 9.09
N ALA A 226 -2.24 22.93 10.19
CA ALA A 226 -3.12 22.31 11.16
C ALA A 226 -4.56 22.32 10.64
N CYS A 227 -5.32 21.28 10.98
CA CYS A 227 -6.76 21.28 10.76
C CYS A 227 -7.41 22.46 11.48
N TRP A 228 -8.26 23.24 10.80
CA TRP A 228 -8.97 24.36 11.40
C TRP A 228 -9.95 23.93 12.50
N GLU A 229 -10.49 22.71 12.40
CA GLU A 229 -11.47 22.21 13.37
C GLU A 229 -10.82 21.61 14.62
N CYS A 230 -9.77 20.81 14.45
CA CYS A 230 -9.17 20.08 15.57
C CYS A 230 -7.74 20.52 15.95
N GLY A 231 -7.15 21.48 15.23
CA GLY A 231 -5.81 22.01 15.49
C GLY A 231 -4.65 21.07 15.13
N GLU A 232 -4.95 19.88 14.60
CA GLU A 232 -3.97 18.80 14.46
C GLU A 232 -3.38 18.75 13.05
N ARG A 233 -2.06 18.50 12.96
CA ARG A 233 -1.31 18.39 11.69
C ARG A 233 -1.45 17.01 11.07
N LYS A 234 -2.68 16.64 10.77
CA LYS A 234 -3.04 15.39 10.11
C LYS A 234 -3.92 15.63 8.88
N LEU A 235 -3.73 16.76 8.21
CA LEU A 235 -4.43 17.05 6.96
C LEU A 235 -3.75 16.33 5.81
N ARG A 236 -4.54 15.69 4.94
CA ARG A 236 -4.07 14.97 3.76
C ARG A 236 -4.86 15.44 2.55
N ARG A 237 -4.15 15.90 1.52
CA ARG A 237 -4.75 16.15 0.20
C ARG A 237 -4.89 14.85 -0.56
N HIS A 238 -6.02 14.71 -1.22
CA HIS A 238 -6.31 13.63 -2.14
C HIS A 238 -6.28 14.22 -3.54
N ASP A 239 -5.18 13.99 -4.26
CA ASP A 239 -5.05 14.50 -5.62
C ASP A 239 -6.11 13.82 -6.51
N GLY A 240 -6.92 14.63 -7.19
CA GLY A 240 -8.07 14.19 -7.99
C GLY A 240 -7.73 13.42 -9.27
N SER A 241 -6.54 12.80 -9.37
CA SER A 241 -6.03 12.16 -10.59
C SER A 241 -6.84 10.95 -11.09
N ALA A 242 -7.90 10.56 -10.39
CA ALA A 242 -8.84 9.49 -10.76
C ALA A 242 -10.29 9.97 -10.98
N GLY A 243 -10.50 11.23 -11.37
CA GLY A 243 -11.86 11.78 -11.62
C GLY A 243 -12.65 12.10 -10.35
N LEU A 244 -12.01 12.00 -9.17
CA LEU A 244 -12.54 12.50 -7.90
C LEU A 244 -12.21 13.98 -7.76
N ALA A 245 -13.12 14.76 -7.18
CA ALA A 245 -12.85 16.16 -6.87
C ALA A 245 -11.67 16.27 -5.88
N ASP A 246 -10.74 17.16 -6.21
CA ASP A 246 -9.63 17.55 -5.32
C ASP A 246 -10.21 18.00 -3.97
N HIS A 247 -9.74 17.39 -2.89
CA HIS A 247 -10.16 17.70 -1.53
C HIS A 247 -9.05 17.37 -0.52
N VAL A 248 -9.14 18.00 0.64
CA VAL A 248 -8.29 17.70 1.78
C VAL A 248 -9.14 17.11 2.89
N GLU A 249 -8.67 16.03 3.50
CA GLU A 249 -9.31 15.38 4.65
C GLU A 249 -8.38 15.47 5.86
N CYS A 250 -8.93 15.82 7.03
CA CYS A 250 -8.20 15.62 8.28
C CYS A 250 -8.27 14.14 8.69
N LEU A 251 -7.15 13.44 8.76
CA LEU A 251 -7.12 12.03 9.18
C LEU A 251 -7.56 11.83 10.64
N ARG A 252 -7.54 12.89 11.46
CA ARG A 252 -8.03 12.87 12.85
C ARG A 252 -9.53 13.12 12.95
N CYS A 253 -10.01 14.32 12.64
CA CYS A 253 -11.43 14.67 12.79
C CYS A 253 -12.28 14.39 11.54
N ARG A 254 -11.66 13.98 10.42
CA ARG A 254 -12.31 13.69 9.13
C ARG A 254 -13.03 14.84 8.47
N GLU A 255 -12.78 16.06 8.94
CA GLU A 255 -13.26 17.25 8.26
C GLU A 255 -12.73 17.26 6.82
N GLN A 256 -13.65 17.48 5.88
CA GLN A 256 -13.35 17.58 4.45
C GLN A 256 -13.39 19.03 4.00
N TYR A 257 -12.27 19.48 3.46
CA TYR A 257 -12.11 20.81 2.88
C TYR A 257 -12.35 20.68 1.38
N LEU A 258 -13.50 21.20 0.96
CA LEU A 258 -13.94 21.22 -0.43
C LEU A 258 -13.96 22.65 -0.96
N ALA A 259 -13.84 22.79 -2.27
CA ALA A 259 -14.06 24.03 -3.03
C ALA A 259 -13.40 25.29 -2.41
N GLY A 260 -14.18 26.24 -1.90
CA GLY A 260 -13.67 27.50 -1.34
C GLY A 260 -12.80 27.31 -0.11
N ARG A 261 -13.19 26.40 0.79
CA ARG A 261 -12.40 26.09 2.00
C ARG A 261 -11.07 25.44 1.64
N LEU A 262 -11.06 24.57 0.63
CA LEU A 262 -9.83 23.99 0.09
C LEU A 262 -8.89 25.08 -0.43
N ARG A 263 -9.38 26.03 -1.24
CA ARG A 263 -8.54 27.12 -1.77
C ARG A 263 -7.88 27.93 -0.66
N SER A 264 -8.64 28.31 0.35
CA SER A 264 -8.12 29.06 1.50
C SER A 264 -7.10 28.27 2.31
N LEU A 265 -7.35 26.96 2.53
CA LEU A 265 -6.41 26.07 3.19
C LEU A 265 -5.10 25.92 2.41
N MET A 266 -5.16 25.88 1.08
CA MET A 266 -3.97 25.72 0.24
C MET A 266 -3.09 26.98 0.20
N VAL A 267 -3.68 28.17 0.28
CA VAL A 267 -2.90 29.40 0.47
C VAL A 267 -2.14 29.38 1.81
N GLU A 268 -2.77 28.89 2.88
CA GLU A 268 -2.13 28.81 4.19
C GLU A 268 -0.99 27.77 4.21
N GLU A 269 -1.20 26.64 3.54
CA GLU A 269 -0.17 25.62 3.34
C GLU A 269 1.04 26.17 2.57
N ASP A 270 0.82 26.87 1.46
CA ASP A 270 1.90 27.47 0.68
C ASP A 270 2.73 28.44 1.53
N GLN A 271 2.07 29.28 2.32
CA GLN A 271 2.76 30.18 3.25
C GLN A 271 3.52 29.39 4.34
N ALA A 272 2.96 28.30 4.84
CA ALA A 272 3.63 27.45 5.83
C ALA A 272 4.89 26.80 5.23
N GLN A 273 4.83 26.34 3.97
CA GLN A 273 5.96 25.74 3.27
C GLN A 273 7.06 26.78 3.04
N GLN A 274 6.72 27.99 2.61
CA GLN A 274 7.68 29.10 2.46
C GLN A 274 8.40 29.42 3.78
N ARG A 275 7.67 29.51 4.90
CA ARG A 275 8.26 29.73 6.22
C ARG A 275 9.21 28.61 6.63
N ARG A 276 8.91 27.36 6.28
CA ARG A 276 9.77 26.21 6.54
C ARG A 276 11.07 26.30 5.74
N VAL A 277 10.96 26.55 4.43
CA VAL A 277 12.12 26.70 3.54
C VAL A 277 13.03 27.85 4.01
N GLU A 278 12.46 28.97 4.43
CA GLU A 278 13.25 30.09 4.94
C GLU A 278 13.98 29.73 6.25
N ARG A 279 13.34 29.00 7.18
CA ARG A 279 13.98 28.51 8.40
C ARG A 279 15.11 27.54 8.10
N GLU A 280 14.90 26.62 7.15
CA GLU A 280 15.93 25.67 6.72
C GLU A 280 17.10 26.42 6.09
N ARG A 281 16.86 27.40 5.21
CA ARG A 281 17.90 28.26 4.61
C ARG A 281 18.70 29.03 5.66
N ARG A 282 18.04 29.59 6.68
CA ARG A 282 18.71 30.28 7.80
C ARG A 282 19.56 29.33 8.64
N ARG A 283 19.21 28.04 8.70
CA ARG A 283 19.94 27.00 9.46
C ARG A 283 21.15 26.49 8.69
N SER A 284 21.06 26.43 7.36
CA SER A 284 22.12 25.92 6.49
C SER A 284 23.10 27.00 6.00
N ASP A 285 22.90 28.27 6.35
CA ASP A 285 23.83 29.36 6.04
C ASP A 285 25.08 29.30 6.95
N PRO A 286 26.26 28.90 6.43
CA PRO A 286 27.48 28.74 7.22
C PRO A 286 28.06 30.08 7.69
N SER A 287 27.62 31.21 7.14
CA SER A 287 28.09 32.54 7.55
C SER A 287 27.57 32.99 8.93
N ARG A 288 26.65 32.22 9.52
CA ARG A 288 25.98 32.53 10.79
C ARG A 288 26.35 31.60 11.94
N VAL A 289 27.43 30.82 11.82
CA VAL A 289 28.09 30.21 12.99
C VAL A 289 28.64 31.37 13.82
N ILE A 290 27.83 31.85 14.77
CA ILE A 290 28.30 32.74 15.83
C ILE A 290 29.33 31.91 16.58
N LEU A 291 30.62 32.17 16.31
CA LEU A 291 31.71 31.78 17.18
C LEU A 291 31.36 32.36 18.55
N ALA A 292 30.89 31.50 19.46
CA ALA A 292 30.66 31.86 20.84
C ALA A 292 31.97 32.48 21.34
N GLY A 293 31.93 33.79 21.57
CA GLY A 293 33.11 34.60 21.80
C GLY A 293 33.97 34.00 22.91
N THR A 294 35.24 33.80 22.59
CA THR A 294 36.33 33.69 23.56
C THR A 294 36.21 34.88 24.51
N ARG A 295 35.73 34.63 25.73
CA ARG A 295 35.82 35.58 26.84
C ARG A 295 37.31 35.85 27.08
N GLU A 296 37.79 36.97 26.59
CA GLU A 296 39.04 37.56 27.04
C GLU A 296 38.88 37.90 28.53
N GLY A 297 39.55 37.12 29.37
CA GLY A 297 39.67 37.38 30.79
C GLY A 297 40.47 38.65 30.99
N THR A 298 39.78 39.75 31.31
CA THR A 298 40.40 40.93 31.89
C THR A 298 40.93 40.59 33.27
N GLY A 299 42.26 40.54 33.39
CA GLY A 299 42.94 40.52 34.67
C GLY A 299 42.60 41.76 35.49
N GLY A 300 42.33 41.54 36.79
CA GLY A 300 42.18 42.59 37.79
C GLY A 300 42.91 42.16 39.06
N ARG A 301 44.00 42.87 39.34
CA ARG A 301 44.88 42.75 40.52
C ARG A 301 44.13 42.96 41.83
N SER A 302 44.48 42.14 42.83
CA SER A 302 45.03 42.55 44.14
C SER A 302 45.52 41.32 44.88
#